data_AF-A0A2G9TK83-F1
#
_entry.id   AF-A0A2G9TK83-F1
#
_cell.length_a   1.000
_cell.length_b   1.000
_cell.length_c   1.000
_cell.angle_alpha   90.00
_cell.angle_beta   90.00
_cell.angle_gamma   90.00
#
_symmetry.space_group_name_H-M   'P 1'
#
loop_
_entity.id
_entity.type
_entity.pdbx_description
1 polymer ?
#
loop_
_entity_poly.entity_id
_entity_poly.type
_entity_poly.pdbx_seq_one_letter_code
_entity_poly.pdbx_strand_id
1 'polypeptide(L)'
;SLDLNHSDNASQMGKKKAPLKKSISENLNVTDALTSYKSTSEELARDHKKMKSEELGGNEMQCDCTPMEFQRIMNYSKQSVALIASLGAEIPDFKMKRDRIVDNAKKYVALDEEIYNNLTNTCIAESKAEGRGDEEEQSVIEILFDELVGKDHIGDYATPGGDDSDGNSAAVEWTTASSSEPWDHKADSNPKVASLEKRQQELNELLISERNNYEEKLSCLRSVMEEDKERADALQLSLDELNKKHQEAVAELQRMQGMYGGVVEELGTERAENVRLSDLARCAELETRQIKELARDIEDERSSLRLENIEYAERVRNLESNISTLQASESDHKKRCEELAQRCESLEASFSKEREDLTQQLELLQKTLEEDS
;
A
#
# COMPACT_ATOMS: atom_id res chain seq x y z
N SER A 1 -52.10 -23.87 -36.17
CA SER A 1 -52.42 -25.11 -35.44
C SER A 1 -51.81 -24.95 -34.05
N LEU A 2 -52.51 -24.43 -33.04
CA LEU A 2 -53.71 -25.01 -32.38
C LEU A 2 -53.55 -26.52 -32.21
N ASP A 3 -53.16 -26.97 -31.01
CA ASP A 3 -54.16 -27.44 -30.04
C ASP A 3 -53.63 -27.50 -28.60
N LEU A 4 -54.42 -26.90 -27.72
CA LEU A 4 -54.51 -27.09 -26.28
C LEU A 4 -55.39 -28.34 -26.01
N ASN A 5 -55.22 -28.96 -24.84
CA ASN A 5 -56.29 -29.36 -23.87
C ASN A 5 -55.87 -30.59 -23.04
N HIS A 6 -55.71 -30.39 -21.72
CA HIS A 6 -56.67 -30.72 -20.63
C HIS A 6 -56.52 -32.18 -20.16
N SER A 7 -56.05 -32.39 -18.92
CA SER A 7 -56.83 -32.41 -17.66
C SER A 7 -57.37 -33.82 -17.39
N ASP A 8 -56.94 -34.45 -16.28
CA ASP A 8 -57.86 -34.84 -15.19
C ASP A 8 -57.15 -35.67 -14.09
N ASN A 9 -57.07 -35.04 -12.92
CA ASN A 9 -57.59 -35.46 -11.63
C ASN A 9 -57.54 -36.93 -11.15
N ALA A 10 -56.91 -37.03 -9.97
CA ALA A 10 -57.47 -37.52 -8.70
C ALA A 10 -57.14 -38.93 -8.19
N SER A 11 -56.61 -38.90 -6.96
CA SER A 11 -56.91 -39.77 -5.82
C SER A 11 -56.12 -41.09 -5.71
N GLN A 12 -55.24 -41.17 -4.70
CA GLN A 12 -55.53 -42.03 -3.54
C GLN A 12 -54.52 -41.87 -2.38
N MET A 13 -55.14 -41.66 -1.22
CA MET A 13 -54.69 -41.88 0.15
C MET A 13 -53.61 -42.96 0.35
N GLY A 14 -52.56 -42.60 1.10
CA GLY A 14 -51.55 -43.53 1.60
C GLY A 14 -50.82 -43.01 2.83
N LYS A 15 -51.52 -42.87 3.97
CA LYS A 15 -50.87 -42.71 5.29
C LYS A 15 -50.24 -44.05 5.69
N LYS A 16 -48.91 -44.18 5.65
CA LYS A 16 -48.16 -45.18 6.44
C LYS A 16 -46.89 -44.56 7.03
N LYS A 17 -46.78 -44.73 8.35
CA LYS A 17 -45.69 -44.33 9.25
C LYS A 17 -44.33 -44.83 8.74
N ALA A 18 -43.35 -43.94 8.65
CA ALA A 18 -41.92 -44.28 8.54
C ALA A 18 -41.29 -44.22 9.95
N PRO A 19 -40.48 -45.22 10.38
CA PRO A 19 -39.83 -45.22 11.68
C PRO A 19 -38.51 -44.45 11.64
N LEU A 20 -38.21 -43.75 12.75
CA LEU A 20 -36.94 -43.08 13.06
C LEU A 20 -35.74 -44.02 12.86
N LYS A 21 -35.05 -43.93 11.72
CA LYS A 21 -33.68 -44.48 11.54
C LYS A 21 -32.81 -43.62 10.59
N LYS A 22 -33.12 -42.32 10.45
CA LYS A 22 -32.34 -41.41 9.57
C LYS A 22 -31.42 -40.43 10.29
N SER A 23 -31.51 -40.31 11.62
CA SER A 23 -30.71 -39.32 12.38
C SER A 23 -29.38 -39.83 12.96
N ILE A 24 -28.91 -41.01 12.55
CA ILE A 24 -27.61 -41.54 13.04
C ILE A 24 -26.54 -41.57 11.94
N SER A 25 -26.90 -41.62 10.65
CA SER A 25 -25.90 -41.56 9.56
C SER A 25 -25.42 -40.14 9.23
N GLU A 26 -26.15 -39.09 9.62
CA GLU A 26 -25.74 -37.70 9.38
C GLU A 26 -24.71 -37.20 10.42
N ASN A 27 -24.64 -37.81 11.60
CA ASN A 27 -23.65 -37.44 12.64
C ASN A 27 -22.25 -38.06 12.42
N LEU A 28 -22.14 -39.12 11.60
CA LEU A 28 -20.86 -39.71 11.23
C LEU A 28 -20.15 -38.91 10.11
N ASN A 29 -20.88 -38.20 9.26
CA ASN A 29 -20.28 -37.36 8.20
C ASN A 29 -19.77 -36.01 8.73
N VAL A 30 -20.30 -35.50 9.84
CA VAL A 30 -19.85 -34.22 10.42
C VAL A 30 -18.52 -34.38 11.15
N THR A 31 -18.25 -35.56 11.72
CA THR A 31 -16.98 -35.84 12.41
C THR A 31 -15.83 -36.01 11.43
N ASP A 32 -16.06 -36.63 10.27
CA ASP A 32 -15.06 -36.75 9.20
C ASP A 32 -14.79 -35.41 8.47
N ALA A 33 -15.79 -34.53 8.39
CA ALA A 33 -15.60 -33.17 7.88
C ALA A 33 -14.78 -32.29 8.85
N LEU A 34 -14.97 -32.46 10.16
CA LEU A 34 -14.24 -31.70 11.18
C LEU A 34 -12.78 -32.14 11.34
N THR A 35 -12.46 -33.41 11.14
CA THR A 35 -11.07 -33.89 11.09
C THR A 35 -10.37 -33.44 9.80
N SER A 36 -11.08 -33.41 8.67
CA SER A 36 -10.56 -32.86 7.40
C SER A 36 -10.27 -31.34 7.48
N TYR A 37 -11.13 -30.58 8.17
CA TYR A 37 -10.90 -29.14 8.40
C TYR A 37 -9.76 -28.86 9.39
N LYS A 38 -9.55 -29.71 10.41
CA LYS A 38 -8.40 -29.57 11.32
C LYS A 38 -7.09 -29.92 10.63
N SER A 39 -7.05 -30.98 9.83
CA SER A 39 -5.84 -31.35 9.08
C SER A 39 -5.43 -30.30 8.05
N THR A 40 -6.38 -29.68 7.36
CA THR A 40 -6.09 -28.58 6.41
C THR A 40 -5.69 -27.28 7.11
N SER A 41 -6.23 -26.99 8.30
CA SER A 41 -5.80 -25.83 9.11
C SER A 41 -4.40 -26.00 9.71
N GLU A 42 -4.01 -27.21 10.12
CA GLU A 42 -2.66 -27.50 10.63
C GLU A 42 -1.61 -27.57 9.53
N GLU A 43 -2.02 -27.91 8.29
CA GLU A 43 -1.16 -27.88 7.10
C GLU A 43 -0.96 -26.44 6.60
N LEU A 44 -2.01 -25.62 6.56
CA LEU A 44 -1.91 -24.18 6.30
C LEU A 44 -1.07 -23.45 7.35
N ALA A 45 -1.15 -23.82 8.63
CA ALA A 45 -0.32 -23.23 9.68
C ALA A 45 1.16 -23.64 9.57
N ARG A 46 1.45 -24.85 9.09
CA ARG A 46 2.83 -25.29 8.79
C ARG A 46 3.40 -24.57 7.58
N ASP A 47 2.61 -24.38 6.53
CA ASP A 47 3.05 -23.65 5.33
C ASP A 47 3.21 -22.15 5.59
N HIS A 48 2.37 -21.55 6.43
CA HIS A 48 2.56 -20.16 6.87
C HIS A 48 3.80 -19.98 7.75
N LYS A 49 4.14 -20.98 8.57
CA LYS A 49 5.34 -20.96 9.40
C LYS A 49 6.61 -21.20 8.58
N LYS A 50 6.52 -22.03 7.52
CA LYS A 50 7.61 -22.28 6.57
C LYS A 50 7.89 -21.07 5.66
N MET A 51 6.84 -20.40 5.17
CA MET A 51 6.97 -19.11 4.47
C MET A 51 7.57 -18.03 5.38
N LYS A 52 7.16 -17.95 6.65
CA LYS A 52 7.76 -17.01 7.60
C LYS A 52 9.24 -17.29 7.91
N SER A 53 9.66 -18.56 7.96
CA SER A 53 11.07 -18.90 8.20
C SER A 53 11.96 -18.75 6.96
N GLU A 54 11.41 -18.85 5.75
CA GLU A 54 12.14 -18.57 4.50
C GLU A 54 12.18 -17.06 4.17
N GLU A 55 11.20 -16.25 4.60
CA GLU A 55 11.23 -14.78 4.51
C GLU A 55 12.12 -14.10 5.57
N LEU A 56 12.38 -14.74 6.71
CA LEU A 56 13.24 -14.20 7.78
C LEU A 56 14.71 -14.65 7.68
N GLY A 57 15.07 -15.46 6.66
CA GLY A 57 16.41 -16.02 6.49
C GLY A 57 17.33 -15.27 5.51
N GLY A 58 16.89 -14.14 4.93
CA GLY A 58 17.65 -13.49 3.87
C GLY A 58 17.23 -12.05 3.64
N ASN A 59 17.60 -11.18 4.58
CA ASN A 59 18.03 -9.79 4.39
C ASN A 59 17.86 -9.09 5.74
N GLU A 60 18.95 -8.97 6.50
CA GLU A 60 19.14 -7.78 7.33
C GLU A 60 18.96 -6.58 6.42
N MET A 61 17.77 -6.01 6.45
CA MET A 61 17.44 -4.78 5.79
C MET A 61 18.17 -3.69 6.58
N GLN A 62 19.44 -3.47 6.22
CA GLN A 62 20.16 -2.26 6.60
C GLN A 62 19.29 -1.09 6.16
N CYS A 63 18.66 -0.46 7.14
CA CYS A 63 17.91 0.76 6.96
C CYS A 63 18.93 1.86 6.66
N ASP A 64 19.28 2.02 5.40
CA ASP A 64 20.17 3.09 4.88
C ASP A 64 19.49 4.48 4.93
N CYS A 65 18.66 4.75 5.95
CA CYS A 65 18.22 6.10 6.23
C CYS A 65 19.39 6.86 6.86
N THR A 66 20.19 7.50 6.02
CA THR A 66 21.26 8.37 6.52
C THR A 66 20.64 9.46 7.42
N PRO A 67 21.28 9.85 8.54
CA PRO A 67 20.73 10.89 9.45
C PRO A 67 20.32 12.19 8.74
N MET A 68 20.94 12.49 7.59
CA MET A 68 20.56 13.62 6.73
C MET A 68 19.18 13.48 6.07
N GLU A 69 18.73 12.28 5.73
CA GLU A 69 17.41 12.04 5.13
C GLU A 69 16.30 12.17 6.16
N PHE A 70 16.52 11.67 7.38
CA PHE A 70 15.57 11.85 8.48
C PHE A 70 15.44 13.33 8.88
N GLN A 71 16.56 14.05 8.97
CA GLN A 71 16.56 15.51 9.18
C GLN A 71 15.80 16.25 8.07
N ARG A 72 15.91 15.78 6.82
CA ARG A 72 15.19 16.37 5.67
C ARG A 72 13.68 16.14 5.78
N ILE A 73 13.26 14.92 6.14
CA ILE A 73 11.84 14.57 6.35
C ILE A 73 11.25 15.41 7.50
N MET A 74 11.99 15.55 8.61
CA MET A 74 11.59 16.39 9.74
C MET A 74 11.43 17.86 9.35
N ASN A 75 12.32 18.39 8.52
CA ASN A 75 12.20 19.75 8.01
C ASN A 75 10.97 19.94 7.13
N TYR A 76 10.64 18.96 6.27
CA TYR A 76 9.40 19.01 5.49
C TYR A 76 8.15 18.94 6.36
N SER A 77 8.16 18.09 7.40
CA SER A 77 7.05 17.99 8.35
C SER A 77 6.84 19.33 9.09
N LYS A 78 7.91 19.96 9.60
CA LYS A 78 7.86 21.29 10.22
C LYS A 78 7.34 22.37 9.26
N GLN A 79 7.79 22.36 8.01
CA GLN A 79 7.33 23.30 6.97
C GLN A 79 5.85 23.11 6.63
N SER A 80 5.37 21.86 6.57
CA SER A 80 3.96 21.57 6.31
C SER A 80 3.04 22.06 7.44
N VAL A 81 3.46 21.90 8.70
CA VAL A 81 2.73 22.43 9.86
C VAL A 81 2.70 23.96 9.85
N ALA A 82 3.80 24.61 9.48
CA ALA A 82 3.87 26.06 9.34
C ALA A 82 2.94 26.59 8.22
N LEU A 83 2.89 25.88 7.09
CA LEU A 83 2.00 26.20 5.97
C LEU A 83 0.52 26.07 6.37
N ILE A 84 0.17 24.98 7.06
CA ILE A 84 -1.20 24.76 7.55
C ILE A 84 -1.59 25.84 8.57
N ALA A 85 -0.65 26.27 9.42
CA ALA A 85 -0.89 27.37 10.35
C ALA A 85 -1.06 28.73 9.65
N SER A 86 -0.32 29.01 8.56
CA SER A 86 -0.41 30.27 7.82
C SER A 86 -1.68 30.44 7.00
N LEU A 87 -2.33 29.34 6.59
CA LEU A 87 -3.63 29.37 5.89
C LEU A 87 -4.76 30.01 6.72
N GLY A 88 -4.54 30.26 8.01
CA GLY A 88 -5.52 30.91 8.88
C GLY A 88 -5.75 32.39 8.66
N ALA A 89 -4.88 33.07 7.92
CA ALA A 89 -5.12 34.46 7.51
C ALA A 89 -6.14 34.57 6.35
N GLU A 90 -6.35 33.50 5.58
CA GLU A 90 -7.14 33.53 4.33
C GLU A 90 -8.55 32.95 4.50
N ILE A 91 -8.79 32.08 5.50
CA ILE A 91 -10.11 31.43 5.71
C ILE A 91 -10.50 31.46 7.19
N PRO A 92 -11.23 32.49 7.66
CA PRO A 92 -11.59 32.68 9.07
C PRO A 92 -12.54 31.61 9.62
N ASP A 93 -13.47 31.13 8.80
CA ASP A 93 -14.56 30.22 9.21
C ASP A 93 -14.08 28.80 9.59
N PHE A 94 -12.83 28.46 9.28
CA PHE A 94 -12.25 27.14 9.54
C PHE A 94 -11.29 27.10 10.74
N LYS A 95 -11.21 28.20 11.50
CA LYS A 95 -10.21 28.43 12.56
C LYS A 95 -10.17 27.31 13.62
N MET A 96 -11.30 26.96 14.24
CA MET A 96 -11.32 25.95 15.32
C MET A 96 -10.90 24.54 14.86
N LYS A 97 -11.36 24.08 13.69
CA LYS A 97 -11.00 22.75 13.17
C LYS A 97 -9.54 22.69 12.76
N ARG A 98 -9.04 23.75 12.12
CA ARG A 98 -7.64 23.86 11.71
C ARG A 98 -6.70 23.97 12.92
N ASP A 99 -7.02 24.79 13.92
CA ASP A 99 -6.18 24.92 15.11
C ASP A 99 -6.04 23.56 15.83
N ARG A 100 -7.12 22.75 15.88
CA ARG A 100 -7.07 21.37 16.37
C ARG A 100 -6.19 20.44 15.51
N ILE A 101 -6.20 20.60 14.19
CA ILE A 101 -5.35 19.84 13.26
C ILE A 101 -3.88 20.25 13.42
N VAL A 102 -3.60 21.54 13.54
CA VAL A 102 -2.25 22.09 13.76
C VAL A 102 -1.71 21.64 15.10
N ASP A 103 -2.50 21.66 16.16
CA ASP A 103 -2.08 21.22 17.49
C ASP A 103 -1.83 19.71 17.52
N ASN A 104 -2.64 18.91 16.81
CA ASN A 104 -2.36 17.48 16.65
C ASN A 104 -1.09 17.25 15.82
N ALA A 105 -0.89 17.96 14.72
CA ALA A 105 0.29 17.82 13.87
C ALA A 105 1.58 18.24 14.61
N LYS A 106 1.52 19.29 15.44
CA LYS A 106 2.63 19.69 16.32
C LYS A 106 3.01 18.59 17.32
N LYS A 107 2.02 17.88 17.86
CA LYS A 107 2.28 16.74 18.78
C LYS A 107 3.00 15.60 18.06
N TYR A 108 2.59 15.27 16.84
CA TYR A 108 3.28 14.26 16.04
C TYR A 108 4.71 14.68 15.68
N VAL A 109 4.92 15.95 15.27
CA VAL A 109 6.27 16.47 15.01
C VAL A 109 7.15 16.45 16.26
N ALA A 110 6.60 16.77 17.43
CA ALA A 110 7.34 16.71 18.70
C ALA A 110 7.71 15.27 19.07
N LEU A 111 6.80 14.32 18.84
CA LEU A 111 7.05 12.89 19.04
C LEU A 111 8.14 12.36 18.10
N ASP A 112 8.08 12.73 16.82
CA ASP A 112 9.10 12.35 15.83
C ASP A 112 10.47 12.97 16.17
N GLU A 113 10.49 14.18 16.73
CA GLU A 113 11.71 14.84 17.20
C GLU A 113 12.29 14.17 18.45
N GLU A 114 11.44 13.68 19.36
CA GLU A 114 11.83 12.88 20.53
C GLU A 114 12.39 11.51 20.10
N ILE A 115 11.73 10.83 19.17
CA ILE A 115 12.19 9.56 18.58
C ILE A 115 13.54 9.75 17.89
N TYR A 116 13.72 10.82 17.10
CA TYR A 116 14.99 11.13 16.44
C TYR A 116 16.11 11.41 17.46
N ASN A 117 15.83 12.21 18.49
CA ASN A 117 16.82 12.53 19.51
C ASN A 117 17.23 11.27 20.30
N ASN A 118 16.28 10.38 20.59
CA ASN A 118 16.56 9.10 21.24
C ASN A 118 17.42 8.21 20.34
N LEU A 119 17.08 8.07 19.05
CA LEU A 119 17.86 7.30 18.08
C LEU A 119 19.30 7.82 17.93
N THR A 120 19.45 9.15 17.88
CA THR A 120 20.75 9.81 17.71
C THR A 120 21.60 9.66 18.98
N ASN A 121 20.98 9.71 20.16
CA ASN A 121 21.67 9.50 21.43
C ASN A 121 22.12 8.04 21.64
N THR A 122 21.34 7.04 21.20
CA THR A 122 21.72 5.62 21.24
C THR A 122 22.85 5.29 20.26
N CYS A 123 22.83 5.82 19.03
CA CYS A 123 23.91 5.62 18.06
C CYS A 123 25.24 6.27 18.51
N ILE A 124 25.18 7.35 19.29
CA ILE A 124 26.38 7.99 19.88
C ILE A 124 26.87 7.23 21.14
N ALA A 125 26.01 6.48 21.82
CA ALA A 125 26.38 5.67 22.99
C ALA A 125 27.09 4.36 22.59
N GLU A 126 26.63 3.67 21.52
CA GLU A 126 27.25 2.45 21.01
C GLU A 126 28.65 2.68 20.43
N SER A 127 28.91 3.87 19.86
CA SER A 127 30.25 4.24 19.36
C SER A 127 31.28 4.54 20.47
N LYS A 128 30.91 4.42 21.76
CA LYS A 128 31.82 4.53 22.91
C LYS A 128 31.98 3.26 23.75
N ALA A 129 31.33 2.16 23.38
CA ALA A 129 31.32 0.93 24.17
C ALA A 129 31.94 -0.27 23.40
N GLU A 130 33.07 -0.08 22.71
CA GLU A 130 33.92 -1.22 22.35
C GLU A 130 34.68 -1.70 23.60
N GLY A 131 34.11 -2.68 24.31
CA GLY A 131 34.89 -3.48 25.27
C GLY A 131 34.15 -3.97 26.51
N ARG A 132 33.29 -4.98 26.36
CA ARG A 132 32.88 -6.05 27.31
C ARG A 132 31.58 -6.62 26.75
N GLY A 133 31.54 -7.87 26.28
CA GLY A 133 31.73 -9.06 27.09
C GLY A 133 30.34 -9.62 27.37
N ASP A 134 29.98 -10.63 26.58
CA ASP A 134 28.72 -11.38 26.53
C ASP A 134 27.99 -11.45 27.89
N GLU A 135 26.83 -10.79 27.98
CA GLU A 135 25.63 -11.21 28.72
C GLU A 135 24.56 -10.10 28.62
N GLU A 136 23.41 -10.47 28.03
CA GLU A 136 22.15 -9.70 27.96
C GLU A 136 22.12 -8.46 27.04
N GLU A 137 22.27 -8.67 25.73
CA GLU A 137 21.68 -7.76 24.73
C GLU A 137 20.15 -7.96 24.70
N GLN A 138 19.44 -7.23 25.58
CA GLN A 138 18.02 -6.96 25.32
C GLN A 138 17.92 -6.11 24.05
N SER A 139 17.28 -6.67 23.03
CA SER A 139 17.15 -6.02 21.73
C SER A 139 16.45 -4.66 21.91
N VAL A 140 16.99 -3.60 21.27
CA VAL A 140 16.39 -2.25 21.20
C VAL A 140 14.93 -2.30 20.72
N ILE A 141 14.57 -3.33 19.95
CA ILE A 141 13.22 -3.60 19.48
C ILE A 141 12.31 -4.05 20.64
N GLU A 142 12.81 -4.80 21.61
CA GLU A 142 12.06 -5.26 22.80
C GLU A 142 11.73 -4.11 23.75
N ILE A 143 12.67 -3.19 23.99
CA ILE A 143 12.43 -1.99 24.82
C ILE A 143 11.38 -1.07 24.17
N LEU A 144 11.46 -0.89 22.84
CA LEU A 144 10.50 -0.08 22.09
C LEU A 144 9.12 -0.73 22.00
N PHE A 145 9.02 -2.07 21.96
CA PHE A 145 7.74 -2.78 21.95
C PHE A 145 7.05 -2.76 23.32
N ASP A 146 7.79 -2.93 24.41
CA ASP A 146 7.21 -2.89 25.77
C ASP A 146 6.69 -1.49 26.13
N GLU A 147 7.33 -0.43 25.64
CA GLU A 147 6.88 0.96 25.84
C GLU A 147 5.67 1.32 24.95
N LEU A 148 5.52 0.70 23.76
CA LEU A 148 4.37 0.90 22.87
C LEU A 148 3.13 0.12 23.32
N VAL A 149 3.30 -1.07 23.91
CA VAL A 149 2.21 -1.96 24.32
C VAL A 149 1.71 -1.64 25.75
N GLY A 150 2.53 -0.98 26.58
CA GLY A 150 2.18 -0.67 27.98
C GLY A 150 1.26 0.53 28.23
N LYS A 151 0.77 1.23 27.19
CA LYS A 151 0.06 2.51 27.33
C LYS A 151 -1.40 2.51 26.87
N ASP A 152 -2.12 1.42 27.09
CA ASP A 152 -3.58 1.44 27.11
C ASP A 152 -4.10 1.95 28.46
N HIS A 153 -4.10 3.27 28.63
CA HIS A 153 -4.92 3.93 29.66
C HIS A 153 -6.33 4.13 29.11
N ILE A 154 -7.18 3.17 29.48
CA ILE A 154 -8.65 3.25 29.49
C ILE A 154 -9.04 4.50 30.30
N GLY A 155 -9.50 5.53 29.58
CA GLY A 155 -10.11 6.73 30.15
C GLY A 155 -11.63 6.62 30.11
N ASP A 156 -12.19 6.36 31.29
CA ASP A 156 -13.60 6.30 31.69
C ASP A 156 -14.61 7.08 30.84
N TYR A 157 -15.56 6.34 30.25
CA TYR A 157 -16.88 6.87 29.89
C TYR A 157 -17.79 6.74 31.10
N ALA A 158 -18.00 7.85 31.80
CA ALA A 158 -18.99 7.97 32.86
C ALA A 158 -20.39 7.61 32.32
N THR A 159 -20.96 6.54 32.86
CA THR A 159 -22.38 6.21 32.74
C THR A 159 -23.09 6.83 33.94
N PRO A 160 -24.03 7.79 33.78
CA PRO A 160 -24.90 8.16 34.88
C PRO A 160 -26.08 7.19 34.89
N GLY A 161 -25.99 6.18 35.76
CA GLY A 161 -27.16 5.50 36.30
C GLY A 161 -27.64 6.25 37.54
N GLY A 162 -28.95 6.47 37.61
CA GLY A 162 -29.70 7.09 38.71
C GLY A 162 -31.08 7.40 38.12
N ASP A 163 -32.03 6.47 38.14
CA ASP A 163 -32.78 6.01 39.31
C ASP A 163 -33.42 7.18 40.05
N ASP A 164 -34.50 7.73 39.46
CA ASP A 164 -35.50 8.52 40.15
C ASP A 164 -36.87 7.86 39.91
N SER A 165 -37.11 6.78 40.63
CA SER A 165 -38.44 6.23 40.86
C SER A 165 -39.16 7.10 41.90
N ASP A 166 -39.70 8.24 41.46
CA ASP A 166 -40.66 8.98 42.28
C ASP A 166 -42.06 8.39 42.09
N GLY A 167 -42.28 7.31 42.83
CA GLY A 167 -43.60 6.80 43.15
C GLY A 167 -44.38 7.82 43.98
N ASN A 168 -45.02 8.79 43.32
CA ASN A 168 -46.02 9.62 43.95
C ASN A 168 -47.43 9.04 43.71
N SER A 169 -47.65 7.82 44.23
CA SER A 169 -49.00 7.32 44.48
C SER A 169 -49.52 8.00 45.75
N ALA A 170 -49.94 9.25 45.62
CA ALA A 170 -50.80 9.88 46.60
C ALA A 170 -52.16 9.18 46.51
N ALA A 171 -52.31 8.09 47.27
CA ALA A 171 -53.60 7.51 47.59
C ALA A 171 -54.41 8.60 48.32
N VAL A 172 -55.25 9.32 47.56
CA VAL A 172 -56.28 10.19 48.11
C VAL A 172 -57.30 9.28 48.78
N GLU A 173 -57.10 9.09 50.07
CA GLU A 173 -57.98 8.36 50.97
C GLU A 173 -59.27 9.19 51.11
N TRP A 174 -60.29 8.86 50.30
CA TRP A 174 -61.63 9.41 50.47
C TRP A 174 -62.26 8.77 51.71
N THR A 175 -62.01 9.35 52.88
CA THR A 175 -62.82 9.09 54.08
C THR A 175 -64.25 9.55 53.81
N THR A 176 -65.09 8.63 53.34
CA THR A 176 -66.53 8.76 53.40
C THR A 176 -66.94 8.50 54.84
N ALA A 177 -67.22 9.57 55.58
CA ALA A 177 -67.82 9.47 56.91
C ALA A 177 -69.23 8.89 56.78
N SER A 178 -69.33 7.57 56.87
CA SER A 178 -70.58 6.83 57.00
C SER A 178 -71.10 7.01 58.43
N SER A 179 -71.93 8.03 58.64
CA SER A 179 -72.63 8.29 59.90
C SER A 179 -73.80 7.31 60.05
N SER A 180 -73.58 6.29 60.88
CA SER A 180 -74.57 5.31 61.30
C SER A 180 -75.36 5.84 62.51
N GLU A 181 -76.62 6.22 62.27
CA GLU A 181 -77.86 6.08 63.09
C GLU A 181 -77.92 6.57 64.57
N PRO A 182 -79.07 7.13 65.04
CA PRO A 182 -80.28 6.32 65.27
C PRO A 182 -81.62 6.97 64.87
N TRP A 183 -82.47 6.18 64.22
CA TRP A 183 -83.90 6.48 64.04
C TRP A 183 -84.65 6.26 65.35
N ASP A 184 -84.78 7.30 66.18
CA ASP A 184 -85.75 7.27 67.28
C ASP A 184 -87.12 7.71 66.76
N HIS A 185 -88.02 6.74 66.60
CA HIS A 185 -89.39 6.94 66.16
C HIS A 185 -90.26 7.37 67.34
N LYS A 186 -90.60 8.65 67.40
CA LYS A 186 -91.87 9.09 67.99
C LYS A 186 -92.66 9.91 66.99
N ALA A 187 -93.73 9.27 66.51
CA ALA A 187 -94.71 9.86 65.63
C ALA A 187 -95.55 10.87 66.41
N ASP A 188 -95.47 12.14 66.01
CA ASP A 188 -96.54 13.12 66.19
C ASP A 188 -96.80 13.78 64.83
N SER A 189 -98.07 13.78 64.44
CA SER A 189 -98.54 14.02 63.08
C SER A 189 -98.84 15.49 62.78
N ASN A 190 -98.07 16.09 61.86
CA ASN A 190 -98.34 17.23 60.95
C ASN A 190 -98.64 18.63 61.52
N PRO A 191 -98.05 19.71 60.95
CA PRO A 191 -98.01 19.99 59.50
C PRO A 191 -96.62 19.82 58.88
N LYS A 192 -96.43 19.20 57.72
CA LYS A 192 -97.12 19.14 56.41
C LYS A 192 -96.34 19.96 55.38
N VAL A 193 -95.76 19.24 54.44
CA VAL A 193 -95.39 19.69 53.10
C VAL A 193 -94.16 20.62 53.05
N ALA A 194 -94.15 21.77 53.72
CA ALA A 194 -93.07 22.76 53.56
C ALA A 194 -91.67 22.27 53.99
N SER A 195 -91.54 21.49 55.06
CA SER A 195 -90.25 20.93 55.50
C SER A 195 -89.76 19.77 54.63
N LEU A 196 -90.70 19.00 54.07
CA LEU A 196 -90.41 17.94 53.11
C LEU A 196 -90.05 18.52 51.73
N GLU A 197 -90.74 19.57 51.30
CA GLU A 197 -90.41 20.35 50.10
C GLU A 197 -89.02 20.97 50.22
N LYS A 198 -88.68 21.54 51.37
CA LYS A 198 -87.33 22.07 51.61
C LYS A 198 -86.26 20.98 51.55
N ARG A 199 -86.47 19.83 52.21
CA ARG A 199 -85.53 18.70 52.15
C ARG A 199 -85.43 18.11 50.73
N GLN A 200 -86.53 18.09 49.98
CA GLN A 200 -86.54 17.66 48.58
C GLN A 200 -85.78 18.66 47.69
N GLN A 201 -85.89 19.96 47.97
CA GLN A 201 -85.12 20.99 47.29
C GLN A 201 -83.61 20.85 47.60
N GLU A 202 -83.22 20.66 48.86
CA GLU A 202 -81.81 20.42 49.25
C GLU A 202 -81.25 19.15 48.59
N LEU A 203 -82.03 18.06 48.53
CA LEU A 203 -81.61 16.83 47.84
C LEU A 203 -81.48 17.04 46.33
N ASN A 204 -82.40 17.78 45.71
CA ASN A 204 -82.31 18.13 44.29
C ASN A 204 -81.10 19.02 44.00
N GLU A 205 -80.80 20.00 44.86
CA GLU A 205 -79.63 20.86 44.75
C GLU A 205 -78.33 20.04 44.90
N LEU A 206 -78.28 19.09 45.85
CA LEU A 206 -77.16 18.16 45.98
C LEU A 206 -77.01 17.28 44.73
N LEU A 207 -78.09 16.71 44.20
CA LEU A 207 -78.06 15.88 43.00
C LEU A 207 -77.63 16.67 41.76
N ILE A 208 -78.07 17.93 41.63
CA ILE A 208 -77.60 18.85 40.59
C ILE A 208 -76.11 19.15 40.78
N SER A 209 -75.65 19.40 42.01
CA SER A 209 -74.25 19.69 42.29
C SER A 209 -73.33 18.50 42.01
N GLU A 210 -73.75 17.28 42.36
CA GLU A 210 -73.00 16.06 42.04
C GLU A 210 -72.99 15.81 40.54
N ARG A 211 -74.14 15.97 39.86
CA ARG A 211 -74.22 15.87 38.40
C ARG A 211 -73.24 16.85 37.74
N ASN A 212 -73.25 18.11 38.15
CA ASN A 212 -72.35 19.13 37.61
C ASN A 212 -70.87 18.79 37.90
N ASN A 213 -70.56 18.27 39.08
CA ASN A 213 -69.21 17.82 39.43
C ASN A 213 -68.71 16.68 38.52
N TYR A 214 -69.56 15.69 38.26
CA TYR A 214 -69.23 14.60 37.33
C TYR A 214 -69.14 15.11 35.89
N GLU A 215 -69.98 16.06 35.49
CA GLU A 215 -69.92 16.67 34.17
C GLU A 215 -68.62 17.46 33.95
N GLU A 216 -68.16 18.22 34.95
CA GLU A 216 -66.86 18.89 34.94
C GLU A 216 -65.71 17.88 34.87
N LYS A 217 -65.72 16.81 35.68
CA LYS A 217 -64.70 15.74 35.62
C LYS A 217 -64.66 15.06 34.25
N LEU A 218 -65.82 14.75 33.67
CA LEU A 218 -65.92 14.18 32.33
C LEU A 218 -65.47 15.15 31.23
N SER A 219 -65.61 16.46 31.45
CA SER A 219 -65.09 17.49 30.55
C SER A 219 -63.56 17.55 30.62
N CYS A 220 -62.98 17.60 31.82
CA CYS A 220 -61.54 17.58 32.03
C CYS A 220 -60.88 16.32 31.44
N LEU A 221 -61.46 15.13 31.71
CA LEU A 221 -60.96 13.88 31.14
C LEU A 221 -60.99 13.89 29.61
N ARG A 222 -62.06 14.43 28.99
CA ARG A 222 -62.13 14.58 27.54
C ARG A 222 -61.05 15.51 27.00
N SER A 223 -60.75 16.62 27.68
CA SER A 223 -59.66 17.54 27.31
C SER A 223 -58.31 16.84 27.33
N VAL A 224 -58.00 16.12 28.42
CA VAL A 224 -56.73 15.39 28.57
C VAL A 224 -56.59 14.32 27.49
N MET A 225 -57.67 13.58 27.18
CA MET A 225 -57.64 12.58 26.11
C MET A 225 -57.39 13.18 24.72
N GLU A 226 -57.94 14.36 24.42
CA GLU A 226 -57.66 15.02 23.13
C GLU A 226 -56.22 15.55 23.09
N GLU A 227 -55.71 16.14 24.18
CA GLU A 227 -54.30 16.55 24.27
C GLU A 227 -53.33 15.37 24.08
N ASP A 228 -53.61 14.23 24.69
CA ASP A 228 -52.76 13.03 24.55
C ASP A 228 -52.82 12.47 23.12
N LYS A 229 -53.98 12.57 22.46
CA LYS A 229 -54.12 12.21 21.05
C LYS A 229 -53.33 13.16 20.14
N GLU A 230 -53.40 14.47 20.37
CA GLU A 230 -52.59 15.46 19.64
C GLU A 230 -51.08 15.21 19.83
N ARG A 231 -50.65 14.86 21.05
CA ARG A 231 -49.26 14.47 21.33
C ARG A 231 -48.87 13.18 20.59
N ALA A 232 -49.74 12.18 20.58
CA ALA A 232 -49.50 10.93 19.87
C ALA A 232 -49.35 11.17 18.35
N ASP A 233 -50.23 12.00 17.78
CA ASP A 233 -50.18 12.38 16.36
C ASP A 233 -48.89 13.17 16.03
N ALA A 234 -48.48 14.10 16.91
CA ALA A 234 -47.23 14.84 16.75
C ALA A 234 -45.98 13.94 16.83
N LEU A 235 -45.97 12.98 17.77
CA LEU A 235 -44.89 11.99 17.88
C LEU A 235 -44.84 11.08 16.66
N GLN A 236 -45.99 10.67 16.12
CA GLN A 236 -46.07 9.86 14.91
C GLN A 236 -45.47 10.60 13.71
N LEU A 237 -45.83 11.88 13.53
CA LEU A 237 -45.25 12.71 12.46
C LEU A 237 -43.73 12.88 12.63
N SER A 238 -43.26 13.07 13.86
CA SER A 238 -41.82 13.18 14.15
C SER A 238 -41.07 11.88 13.85
N LEU A 239 -41.67 10.73 14.18
CA LEU A 239 -41.11 9.42 13.88
C LEU A 239 -41.03 9.19 12.37
N ASP A 240 -42.07 9.54 11.63
CA ASP A 240 -42.11 9.41 10.17
C ASP A 240 -41.05 10.31 9.50
N GLU A 241 -40.87 11.55 9.98
CA GLU A 241 -39.83 12.45 9.49
C GLU A 241 -38.42 11.92 9.80
N LEU A 242 -38.20 11.39 11.01
CA LEU A 242 -36.93 10.79 11.39
C LEU A 242 -36.61 9.55 10.54
N ASN A 243 -37.60 8.69 10.31
CA ASN A 243 -37.47 7.51 9.46
C ASN A 243 -37.12 7.90 8.00
N LYS A 244 -37.75 8.97 7.47
CA LYS A 244 -37.40 9.51 6.16
C LYS A 244 -35.95 9.99 6.10
N LYS A 245 -35.49 10.77 7.09
CA LYS A 245 -34.09 11.22 7.18
C LYS A 245 -33.11 10.05 7.30
N HIS A 246 -33.48 9.00 8.04
CA HIS A 246 -32.68 7.79 8.15
C HIS A 246 -32.53 7.10 6.79
N GLN A 247 -33.61 6.94 6.03
CA GLN A 247 -33.57 6.35 4.69
C GLN A 247 -32.72 7.17 3.72
N GLU A 248 -32.83 8.51 3.75
CA GLU A 248 -32.00 9.41 2.95
C GLU A 248 -30.50 9.25 3.29
N ALA A 249 -30.16 9.18 4.58
CA ALA A 249 -28.79 8.97 5.03
C ALA A 249 -28.24 7.58 4.62
N VAL A 250 -29.06 6.54 4.68
CA VAL A 250 -28.68 5.18 4.23
C VAL A 250 -28.41 5.16 2.73
N ALA A 251 -29.28 5.78 1.92
CA ALA A 251 -29.08 5.88 0.47
C ALA A 251 -27.80 6.64 0.13
N GLU A 252 -27.52 7.72 0.87
CA GLU A 252 -26.31 8.52 0.71
C GLU A 252 -25.03 7.74 1.07
N LEU A 253 -25.06 6.98 2.18
CA LEU A 253 -23.95 6.11 2.57
C LEU A 253 -23.67 5.03 1.52
N GLN A 254 -24.71 4.39 0.98
CA GLN A 254 -24.57 3.40 -0.09
C GLN A 254 -23.98 4.01 -1.36
N ARG A 255 -24.40 5.23 -1.71
CA ARG A 255 -23.84 5.98 -2.84
C ARG A 255 -22.35 6.29 -2.64
N MET A 256 -21.97 6.79 -1.45
CA MET A 256 -20.57 7.04 -1.12
C MET A 256 -19.74 5.76 -1.12
N GLN A 257 -20.27 4.66 -0.59
CA GLN A 257 -19.62 3.35 -0.63
C GLN A 257 -19.36 2.88 -2.06
N GLY A 258 -20.33 3.07 -2.96
CA GLY A 258 -20.15 2.77 -4.40
C GLY A 258 -19.06 3.62 -5.06
N MET A 259 -19.04 4.94 -4.77
CA MET A 259 -17.99 5.83 -5.27
C MET A 259 -16.60 5.42 -4.74
N TYR A 260 -16.50 5.12 -3.45
CA TYR A 260 -15.24 4.68 -2.84
C TYR A 260 -14.76 3.34 -3.44
N GLY A 261 -15.69 2.39 -3.67
CA GLY A 261 -15.39 1.15 -4.38
C GLY A 261 -14.78 1.40 -5.76
N GLY A 262 -15.38 2.30 -6.55
CA GLY A 262 -14.85 2.68 -7.86
C GLY A 262 -13.44 3.28 -7.80
N VAL A 263 -13.18 4.16 -6.82
CA VAL A 263 -11.83 4.75 -6.62
C VAL A 263 -10.82 3.69 -6.20
N VAL A 264 -11.20 2.72 -5.37
CA VAL A 264 -10.31 1.62 -4.96
C VAL A 264 -9.97 0.73 -6.16
N GLU A 265 -10.94 0.44 -7.02
CA GLU A 265 -10.70 -0.31 -8.27
C GLU A 265 -9.75 0.44 -9.20
N GLU A 266 -9.98 1.74 -9.41
CA GLU A 266 -9.12 2.61 -10.24
C GLU A 266 -7.69 2.65 -9.70
N LEU A 267 -7.52 2.87 -8.39
CA LEU A 267 -6.20 2.81 -7.73
C LEU A 267 -5.53 1.43 -7.89
N GLY A 268 -6.32 0.35 -7.86
CA GLY A 268 -5.85 -1.00 -8.15
C GLY A 268 -5.28 -1.13 -9.56
N THR A 269 -5.99 -0.57 -10.56
CA THR A 269 -5.54 -0.58 -11.95
C THR A 269 -4.30 0.28 -12.18
N GLU A 270 -4.24 1.47 -11.60
CA GLU A 270 -3.07 2.36 -11.66
C GLU A 270 -1.85 1.73 -10.99
N ARG A 271 -2.04 1.05 -9.86
CA ARG A 271 -0.95 0.31 -9.20
C ARG A 271 -0.41 -0.81 -10.09
N ALA A 272 -1.29 -1.56 -10.77
CA ALA A 272 -0.87 -2.62 -11.68
C ALA A 272 -0.11 -2.05 -12.89
N GLU A 273 -0.56 -0.93 -13.45
CA GLU A 273 0.12 -0.25 -14.55
C GLU A 273 1.47 0.32 -14.11
N ASN A 274 1.58 0.86 -12.90
CA ASN A 274 2.84 1.35 -12.34
C ASN A 274 3.87 0.21 -12.20
N VAL A 275 3.44 -0.96 -11.70
CA VAL A 275 4.31 -2.16 -11.64
C VAL A 275 4.78 -2.54 -13.04
N ARG A 276 3.88 -2.58 -14.03
CA ARG A 276 4.21 -2.91 -15.42
C ARG A 276 5.23 -1.92 -16.01
N LEU A 277 5.05 -0.61 -15.77
CA LEU A 277 5.96 0.44 -16.23
C LEU A 277 7.32 0.36 -15.53
N SER A 278 7.35 0.04 -14.24
CA SER A 278 8.57 -0.15 -13.46
C SER A 278 9.40 -1.32 -14.00
N ASP A 279 8.75 -2.45 -14.29
CA ASP A 279 9.41 -3.60 -14.92
C ASP A 279 9.97 -3.28 -16.31
N LEU A 280 9.21 -2.54 -17.12
CA LEU A 280 9.66 -2.11 -18.43
C LEU A 280 10.89 -1.18 -18.33
N ALA A 281 10.88 -0.24 -17.38
CA ALA A 281 12.01 0.65 -17.13
C ALA A 281 13.26 -0.14 -16.71
N ARG A 282 13.12 -1.11 -15.81
CA ARG A 282 14.22 -2.01 -15.38
C ARG A 282 14.81 -2.80 -16.56
N CYS A 283 13.97 -3.32 -17.45
CA CYS A 283 14.43 -4.00 -18.67
C CYS A 283 15.22 -3.06 -19.58
N ALA A 284 14.71 -1.85 -19.82
CA ALA A 284 15.39 -0.85 -20.66
C ALA A 284 16.74 -0.39 -20.06
N GLU A 285 16.85 -0.30 -18.73
CA GLU A 285 18.11 0.00 -18.04
C GLU A 285 19.16 -1.12 -18.24
N LEU A 286 18.73 -2.38 -18.19
CA LEU A 286 19.60 -3.53 -18.45
C LEU A 286 20.09 -3.55 -19.91
N GLU A 287 19.19 -3.34 -20.86
CA GLU A 287 19.55 -3.23 -22.29
C GLU A 287 20.52 -2.07 -22.53
N THR A 288 20.27 -0.91 -21.89
CA THR A 288 21.18 0.24 -21.99
C THR A 288 22.56 -0.07 -21.43
N ARG A 289 22.65 -0.82 -20.34
CA ARG A 289 23.94 -1.27 -19.77
C ARG A 289 24.67 -2.20 -20.74
N GLN A 290 23.97 -3.17 -21.32
CA GLN A 290 24.54 -4.11 -22.30
C GLN A 290 25.04 -3.39 -23.55
N ILE A 291 24.28 -2.43 -24.08
CA ILE A 291 24.69 -1.63 -25.24
C ILE A 291 25.95 -0.81 -24.93
N LYS A 292 26.04 -0.23 -23.73
CA LYS A 292 27.23 0.53 -23.31
C LYS A 292 28.48 -0.35 -23.15
N GLU A 293 28.31 -1.57 -22.67
CA GLU A 293 29.39 -2.55 -22.57
C GLU A 293 29.87 -2.97 -23.95
N LEU A 294 28.96 -3.37 -24.84
CA LEU A 294 29.28 -3.71 -26.23
C LEU A 294 29.97 -2.56 -26.97
N ALA A 295 29.52 -1.32 -26.77
CA ALA A 295 30.14 -0.15 -27.38
C ALA A 295 31.58 0.08 -26.88
N ARG A 296 31.88 -0.27 -25.62
CA ARG A 296 33.23 -0.20 -25.06
C ARG A 296 34.12 -1.26 -25.70
N ASP A 297 33.65 -2.51 -25.75
CA ASP A 297 34.39 -3.62 -26.35
C ASP A 297 34.75 -3.33 -27.81
N ILE A 298 33.81 -2.75 -28.57
CA ILE A 298 34.05 -2.32 -29.96
C ILE A 298 35.14 -1.25 -30.04
N GLU A 299 35.15 -0.24 -29.16
CA GLU A 299 36.17 0.80 -29.23
C GLU A 299 37.55 0.30 -28.78
N ASP A 300 37.60 -0.64 -27.83
CA ASP A 300 38.83 -1.32 -27.43
C ASP A 300 39.41 -2.15 -28.60
N GLU A 301 38.57 -2.92 -29.30
CA GLU A 301 38.97 -3.68 -30.49
C GLU A 301 39.43 -2.75 -31.62
N ARG A 302 38.71 -1.66 -31.89
CA ARG A 302 39.13 -0.64 -32.87
C ARG A 302 40.47 -0.03 -32.52
N SER A 303 40.73 0.22 -31.24
CA SER A 303 42.00 0.78 -30.78
C SER A 303 43.15 -0.22 -30.95
N SER A 304 42.91 -1.50 -30.65
CA SER A 304 43.85 -2.58 -30.90
C SER A 304 44.20 -2.71 -32.39
N LEU A 305 43.19 -2.77 -33.27
CA LEU A 305 43.38 -2.86 -34.71
C LEU A 305 44.08 -1.63 -35.31
N ARG A 306 43.86 -0.43 -34.75
CA ARG A 306 44.60 0.77 -35.15
C ARG A 306 46.09 0.64 -34.84
N LEU A 307 46.43 0.12 -33.66
CA LEU A 307 47.82 -0.10 -33.27
C LEU A 307 48.49 -1.15 -34.18
N GLU A 308 47.80 -2.26 -34.44
CA GLU A 308 48.30 -3.31 -35.34
C GLU A 308 48.55 -2.79 -36.77
N ASN A 309 47.64 -1.95 -37.29
CA ASN A 309 47.82 -1.30 -38.59
C ASN A 309 49.04 -0.36 -38.62
N ILE A 310 49.30 0.39 -37.55
CA ILE A 310 50.48 1.25 -37.44
C ILE A 310 51.75 0.39 -37.50
N GLU A 311 51.79 -0.72 -36.76
CA GLU A 311 52.92 -1.65 -36.78
C GLU A 311 53.15 -2.25 -38.16
N TYR A 312 52.10 -2.71 -38.85
CA TYR A 312 52.24 -3.22 -40.22
C TYR A 312 52.71 -2.14 -41.19
N ALA A 313 52.20 -0.91 -41.09
CA ALA A 313 52.64 0.20 -41.93
C ALA A 313 54.12 0.55 -41.70
N GLU A 314 54.62 0.42 -40.47
CA GLU A 314 56.05 0.55 -40.18
C GLU A 314 56.87 -0.61 -40.74
N ARG A 315 56.41 -1.86 -40.60
CA ARG A 315 57.07 -3.02 -41.22
C ARG A 315 57.18 -2.87 -42.74
N VAL A 316 56.12 -2.40 -43.41
CA VAL A 316 56.12 -2.14 -44.85
C VAL A 316 57.16 -1.07 -45.20
N ARG A 317 57.16 0.07 -44.50
CA ARG A 317 58.17 1.13 -44.73
C ARG A 317 59.60 0.63 -44.56
N ASN A 318 59.85 -0.21 -43.55
CA ASN A 318 61.17 -0.81 -43.32
C ASN A 318 61.57 -1.77 -44.45
N LEU A 319 60.63 -2.59 -44.95
CA LEU A 319 60.89 -3.48 -46.09
C LEU A 319 61.15 -2.69 -47.38
N GLU A 320 60.39 -1.63 -47.65
CA GLU A 320 60.61 -0.73 -48.80
C GLU A 320 61.99 -0.08 -48.73
N SER A 321 62.41 0.38 -47.55
CA SER A 321 63.76 0.90 -47.32
C SER A 321 64.83 -0.16 -47.60
N ASN A 322 64.66 -1.36 -47.05
CA ASN A 322 65.60 -2.47 -47.28
C ASN A 322 65.70 -2.84 -48.77
N ILE A 323 64.57 -2.92 -49.49
CA ILE A 323 64.56 -3.16 -50.94
C ILE A 323 65.34 -2.06 -51.67
N SER A 324 65.12 -0.79 -51.32
CA SER A 324 65.84 0.33 -51.92
C SER A 324 67.36 0.24 -51.69
N THR A 325 67.79 -0.14 -50.49
CA THR A 325 69.21 -0.35 -50.20
C THR A 325 69.81 -1.52 -50.97
N LEU A 326 69.07 -2.63 -51.10
CA LEU A 326 69.49 -3.81 -51.85
C LEU A 326 69.62 -3.47 -53.34
N GLN A 327 68.65 -2.77 -53.93
CA GLN A 327 68.71 -2.31 -55.32
C GLN A 327 69.91 -1.39 -55.57
N ALA A 328 70.22 -0.47 -54.65
CA ALA A 328 71.42 0.36 -54.75
C ALA A 328 72.69 -0.51 -54.73
N SER A 329 72.80 -1.45 -53.79
CA SER A 329 73.94 -2.36 -53.71
C SER A 329 74.11 -3.24 -54.95
N GLU A 330 73.01 -3.74 -55.52
CA GLU A 330 72.99 -4.53 -56.75
C GLU A 330 73.49 -3.68 -57.93
N SER A 331 73.04 -2.43 -58.03
CA SER A 331 73.49 -1.50 -59.07
C SER A 331 75.00 -1.20 -58.99
N ASP A 332 75.53 -1.06 -57.77
CA ASP A 332 76.96 -0.83 -57.55
C ASP A 332 77.78 -2.10 -57.83
N HIS A 333 77.28 -3.27 -57.44
CA HIS A 333 77.88 -4.55 -57.81
C HIS A 333 77.91 -4.75 -59.32
N LYS A 334 76.81 -4.42 -60.01
CA LYS A 334 76.73 -4.50 -61.47
C LYS A 334 77.78 -3.62 -62.15
N LYS A 335 77.95 -2.36 -61.72
CA LYS A 335 79.01 -1.47 -62.22
C LYS A 335 80.40 -2.06 -62.01
N ARG A 336 80.69 -2.61 -60.82
CA ARG A 336 81.99 -3.26 -60.55
C ARG A 336 82.24 -4.46 -61.47
N CYS A 337 81.21 -5.26 -61.74
CA CYS A 337 81.30 -6.37 -62.69
C CYS A 337 81.57 -5.88 -64.11
N GLU A 338 80.90 -4.81 -64.55
CA GLU A 338 81.14 -4.17 -65.86
C GLU A 338 82.58 -3.62 -65.96
N GLU A 339 83.09 -2.95 -64.92
CA GLU A 339 84.48 -2.47 -64.85
C GLU A 339 85.50 -3.62 -64.90
N LEU A 340 85.24 -4.72 -64.19
CA LEU A 340 86.07 -5.92 -64.23
C LEU A 340 86.05 -6.57 -65.62
N ALA A 341 84.89 -6.68 -66.25
CA ALA A 341 84.76 -7.20 -67.61
C ALA A 341 85.56 -6.35 -68.61
N GLN A 342 85.45 -5.02 -68.56
CA GLN A 342 86.23 -4.11 -69.40
C GLN A 342 87.73 -4.24 -69.18
N ARG A 343 88.18 -4.45 -67.93
CA ARG A 343 89.59 -4.73 -67.63
C ARG A 343 90.05 -6.05 -68.23
N CYS A 344 89.25 -7.11 -68.13
CA CYS A 344 89.56 -8.40 -68.75
C CYS A 344 89.69 -8.26 -70.28
N GLU A 345 88.73 -7.61 -70.94
CA GLU A 345 88.78 -7.34 -72.38
C GLU A 345 90.03 -6.54 -72.78
N SER A 346 90.37 -5.51 -71.99
CA SER A 346 91.58 -4.70 -72.22
C SER A 346 92.86 -5.52 -72.07
N LEU A 347 92.93 -6.40 -71.07
CA LEU A 347 94.06 -7.30 -70.84
C LEU A 347 94.17 -8.34 -71.97
N GLU A 348 93.06 -8.92 -72.40
CA GLU A 348 93.02 -9.87 -73.51
C GLU A 348 93.49 -9.23 -74.81
N ALA A 349 93.10 -7.98 -75.07
CA ALA A 349 93.58 -7.21 -76.20
C ALA A 349 95.09 -6.92 -76.10
N SER A 350 95.58 -6.54 -74.91
CA SER A 350 97.01 -6.30 -74.71
C SER A 350 97.85 -7.57 -74.89
N PHE A 351 97.39 -8.71 -74.35
CA PHE A 351 98.03 -10.02 -74.56
C PHE A 351 97.99 -10.45 -76.01
N SER A 352 96.87 -10.22 -76.71
CA SER A 352 96.75 -10.54 -78.14
C SER A 352 97.76 -9.73 -78.96
N LYS A 353 97.91 -8.44 -78.66
CA LYS A 353 98.90 -7.57 -79.29
C LYS A 353 100.33 -8.01 -78.97
N GLU A 354 100.64 -8.28 -77.70
CA GLU A 354 101.98 -8.75 -77.30
C GLU A 354 102.33 -10.08 -77.98
N ARG A 355 101.36 -11.00 -78.10
CA ARG A 355 101.51 -12.25 -78.84
C ARG A 355 101.77 -11.99 -80.33
N GLU A 356 101.05 -11.06 -80.93
CA GLU A 356 101.24 -10.68 -82.35
C GLU A 356 102.62 -10.05 -82.57
N ASP A 357 103.04 -9.11 -81.72
CA ASP A 357 104.37 -8.50 -81.72
C ASP A 357 105.48 -9.57 -81.56
N LEU A 358 105.32 -10.51 -80.63
CA LEU A 358 106.25 -11.65 -80.46
C LEU A 358 106.28 -12.57 -81.68
N THR A 359 105.12 -12.83 -82.31
CA THR A 359 105.04 -13.65 -83.52
C THR A 359 105.76 -12.97 -84.67
N GLN A 360 105.57 -11.66 -84.85
CA GLN A 360 106.29 -10.86 -85.85
C GLN A 360 107.80 -10.87 -85.58
N GLN A 361 108.23 -10.75 -84.31
CA GLN A 361 109.66 -10.85 -83.95
C GLN A 361 110.24 -12.22 -84.30
N LEU A 362 109.50 -13.31 -84.05
CA LEU A 362 109.91 -14.66 -84.43
C LEU A 362 109.99 -14.84 -85.94
N GLU A 363 109.04 -14.34 -86.71
CA GLU A 363 109.10 -14.35 -88.18
C GLU A 363 110.30 -13.57 -88.72
N LEU A 364 110.61 -12.41 -88.13
CA LEU A 364 111.77 -11.60 -88.48
C LEU A 364 113.08 -12.36 -88.21
N LEU A 365 113.20 -12.98 -87.02
CA LEU A 365 114.35 -13.81 -86.66
C LEU A 365 114.49 -15.03 -87.58
N GLN A 366 113.40 -15.70 -87.91
CA GLN A 366 113.40 -16.83 -88.83
C GLN A 366 113.87 -16.41 -90.23
N LYS A 367 113.40 -15.26 -90.72
CA LYS A 367 113.82 -14.70 -92.00
C LYS A 367 115.30 -14.31 -92.00
N THR A 368 115.81 -13.70 -90.93
CA THR A 368 117.26 -13.43 -90.81
C THR A 368 118.09 -14.71 -90.77
N LEU A 369 117.57 -15.79 -90.16
CA LEU A 369 118.23 -17.09 -90.11
C LEU A 369 118.26 -17.77 -91.49
N GLU A 370 117.21 -17.58 -92.29
CA GLU A 370 117.11 -18.06 -93.68
C GLU A 370 117.99 -17.25 -94.66
N GLU A 371 118.28 -15.97 -94.36
CA GLU A 371 119.17 -15.11 -95.16
C GLU A 371 120.67 -15.31 -94.83
N ASP A 372 120.99 -15.85 -93.65
CA ASP A 372 122.36 -16.14 -93.18
C ASP A 372 122.82 -17.60 -93.42
N SER A 373 121.96 -18.45 -94.03
CA SER A 373 122.28 -19.84 -94.43
C SER A 373 122.36 -20.02 -95.94
#